data_AF-A0A1Y0EL47-F1
#
_entry.id   AF-A0A1Y0EL47-F1
#
_cell.length_a   1.000
_cell.length_b   1.000
_cell.length_c   1.000
_cell.angle_alpha   90.00
_cell.angle_beta   90.00
_cell.angle_gamma   90.00
#
_symmetry.space_group_name_H-M   'P 1'
#
loop_
_entity.id
_entity.type
_entity.pdbx_description
1 polymer ?
#
loop_
_entity_poly.entity_id
_entity_poly.type
_entity_poly.pdbx_seq_one_letter_code
_entity_poly.pdbx_strand_id
1 'polypeptide(L)'
;MPESRDPTRDGRSPTVLVPAEPPLHFPFTAIEGQDELQQALLLTAIEPRIGGVVVEGPRGTAKTTAARGLAELLAPAPFVSLPLGCTIEHLVGSLDIGQALSHQQLAFAPGLLAKAHGGVLYVDEINLLPDALVDVLLDVAASGVNRVERDGISHQHAARWVLVGTMNAQEGRLRPQLLDRLGLGVVVGNVHDAAQRQRIVRARLAFDHDPQSFVQQHAQRQQALARRLARARAALAGPVEVLDAAWADVAQRGIAAAVDGLRADIVMLRAATAQAAWEAAAVDMADAADTAAKAQALQVTPAHVAQVAELVLRHRRAAGEAPAPAAARPASPPPAAPQAPTPAPPPSDAGQPPASQPQPTTPGGGPDAGEPGAVQRDAAPPAGGESGVEPSDAGQGPSSGQADWGGLAAEPVPSATAANPLLQRWLQTLSQAVAEDPPKKA
;
A
#
# COMPACT_ATOMS: atom_id res chain seq x y z
N MET A 1 -21.42 -68.48 -21.86
CA MET A 1 -20.56 -67.50 -22.54
C MET A 1 -21.03 -66.11 -22.14
N PRO A 2 -20.20 -65.27 -21.51
CA PRO A 2 -20.52 -63.88 -21.25
C PRO A 2 -20.17 -63.02 -22.47
N GLU A 3 -21.04 -62.08 -22.84
CA GLU A 3 -20.69 -60.98 -23.74
C GLU A 3 -20.13 -59.81 -22.91
N SER A 4 -19.12 -59.12 -23.45
CA SER A 4 -18.49 -57.99 -22.78
C SER A 4 -19.38 -56.74 -22.79
N ARG A 5 -19.51 -56.10 -21.63
CA ARG A 5 -20.00 -54.71 -21.54
C ARG A 5 -18.82 -53.80 -21.24
N ASP A 6 -18.42 -53.05 -22.26
CA ASP A 6 -17.34 -52.07 -22.21
C ASP A 6 -17.86 -50.74 -21.60
N PRO A 7 -17.31 -50.27 -20.46
CA PRO A 7 -17.80 -49.09 -19.75
C PRO A 7 -17.19 -47.76 -20.24
N THR A 8 -16.87 -47.63 -21.54
CA THR A 8 -16.14 -46.47 -22.11
C THR A 8 -17.01 -45.52 -22.95
N ARG A 9 -18.14 -45.04 -22.40
CA ARG A 9 -19.03 -44.09 -23.11
C ARG A 9 -19.68 -42.97 -22.28
N ASP A 10 -18.92 -42.33 -21.38
CA ASP A 10 -19.32 -41.01 -20.84
C ASP A 10 -18.60 -39.90 -21.62
N GLY A 11 -19.25 -39.44 -22.71
CA GLY A 11 -18.68 -38.54 -23.72
C GLY A 11 -18.58 -37.07 -23.29
N ARG A 12 -18.03 -36.80 -22.11
CA ARG A 12 -17.77 -35.43 -21.63
C ARG A 12 -16.48 -34.90 -22.24
N SER A 13 -16.58 -34.34 -23.44
CA SER A 13 -15.54 -33.48 -24.01
C SER A 13 -15.12 -32.44 -22.96
N PRO A 14 -13.81 -32.25 -22.70
CA PRO A 14 -13.39 -31.22 -21.76
C PRO A 14 -13.85 -29.86 -22.29
N THR A 15 -14.55 -29.09 -21.45
CA THR A 15 -14.93 -27.71 -21.79
C THR A 15 -13.66 -26.90 -21.98
N VAL A 16 -13.26 -26.71 -23.24
CA VAL A 16 -12.19 -25.78 -23.60
C VAL A 16 -12.65 -24.40 -23.17
N LEU A 17 -12.10 -23.90 -22.07
CA LEU A 17 -12.21 -22.51 -21.68
C LEU A 17 -11.52 -21.70 -22.79
N VAL A 18 -12.34 -21.20 -23.73
CA VAL A 18 -11.89 -20.23 -24.73
C VAL A 18 -11.21 -19.09 -23.97
N PRO A 19 -9.96 -18.72 -24.28
CA PRO A 19 -9.30 -17.62 -23.61
C PRO A 19 -10.13 -16.36 -23.85
N ALA A 20 -10.78 -15.87 -22.81
CA ALA A 20 -11.58 -14.66 -22.88
C ALA A 20 -10.70 -13.50 -23.36
N GLU A 21 -11.22 -12.68 -24.26
CA GLU A 21 -10.54 -11.44 -24.64
C GLU A 21 -10.23 -10.62 -23.39
N PRO A 22 -9.06 -9.99 -23.29
CA PRO A 22 -8.68 -9.23 -22.10
C PRO A 22 -9.74 -8.15 -21.84
N PRO A 23 -10.34 -8.11 -20.63
CA PRO A 23 -11.50 -7.27 -20.37
C PRO A 23 -11.13 -5.80 -20.51
N LEU A 24 -11.71 -5.11 -21.51
CA LEU A 24 -11.51 -3.68 -21.74
C LEU A 24 -11.76 -2.90 -20.45
N HIS A 25 -10.86 -1.98 -20.09
CA HIS A 25 -11.09 -1.07 -18.97
C HIS A 25 -11.52 0.32 -19.49
N PHE A 26 -11.99 1.14 -18.56
CA PHE A 26 -12.42 2.49 -18.87
C PHE A 26 -11.17 3.38 -19.05
N PRO A 27 -10.97 4.03 -20.23
CA PRO A 27 -9.76 4.78 -20.52
C PRO A 27 -9.43 5.83 -19.45
N PHE A 28 -8.18 5.90 -19.02
CA PHE A 28 -7.71 6.89 -18.03
C PHE A 28 -7.98 8.33 -18.48
N THR A 29 -7.85 8.60 -19.79
CA THR A 29 -8.19 9.88 -20.45
C THR A 29 -9.70 10.16 -20.60
N ALA A 30 -10.57 9.27 -20.12
CA ALA A 30 -12.02 9.48 -20.03
C ALA A 30 -12.49 9.81 -18.61
N ILE A 31 -11.60 9.79 -17.61
CA ILE A 31 -11.91 10.13 -16.23
C ILE A 31 -11.93 11.66 -16.10
N GLU A 32 -13.06 12.21 -15.66
CA GLU A 32 -13.26 13.65 -15.50
C GLU A 32 -13.33 14.05 -14.02
N GLY A 33 -12.70 15.18 -13.66
CA GLY A 33 -12.84 15.79 -12.34
C GLY A 33 -12.05 15.11 -11.23
N GLN A 34 -10.96 14.42 -11.58
CA GLN A 34 -10.10 13.69 -10.65
C GLN A 34 -8.64 14.03 -10.89
N ASP A 35 -8.38 15.28 -11.25
CA ASP A 35 -7.10 15.74 -11.80
C ASP A 35 -5.94 15.56 -10.80
N GLU A 36 -6.20 15.77 -9.50
CA GLU A 36 -5.27 15.48 -8.40
C GLU A 36 -4.94 13.97 -8.30
N LEU A 37 -5.93 13.10 -8.47
CA LEU A 37 -5.74 11.65 -8.50
C LEU A 37 -4.95 11.21 -9.74
N GLN A 38 -5.31 11.74 -10.90
CA GLN A 38 -4.60 11.46 -12.15
C GLN A 38 -3.13 11.90 -12.06
N GLN A 39 -2.87 13.09 -11.50
CA GLN A 39 -1.50 13.57 -11.26
C GLN A 39 -0.74 12.65 -10.30
N ALA A 40 -1.30 12.29 -9.15
CA ALA A 40 -0.62 11.41 -8.19
C ALA A 40 -0.33 10.01 -8.77
N LEU A 41 -1.28 9.43 -9.51
CA LEU A 41 -1.12 8.15 -10.23
C LEU A 41 -0.03 8.23 -11.32
N LEU A 42 0.05 9.34 -12.05
CA LEU A 42 1.09 9.57 -13.05
C LEU A 42 2.47 9.79 -12.41
N LEU A 43 2.58 10.61 -11.35
CA LEU A 43 3.84 10.85 -10.64
C LEU A 43 4.43 9.55 -10.05
N THR A 44 3.59 8.72 -9.43
CA THR A 44 3.99 7.42 -8.86
C THR A 44 4.30 6.36 -9.93
N ALA A 45 3.74 6.49 -11.14
CA ALA A 45 4.15 5.70 -12.30
C ALA A 45 5.45 6.21 -12.95
N ILE A 46 5.82 7.48 -12.77
CA ILE A 46 7.07 8.08 -13.23
C ILE A 46 8.23 7.69 -12.31
N GLU A 47 8.10 7.91 -11.00
CA GLU A 47 9.08 7.50 -9.98
C GLU A 47 8.41 6.61 -8.90
N PRO A 48 8.41 5.27 -9.08
CA PRO A 48 7.85 4.34 -8.10
C PRO A 48 8.46 4.46 -6.70
N ARG A 49 9.71 4.95 -6.57
CA ARG A 49 10.37 5.19 -5.28
C ARG A 49 9.75 6.34 -4.47
N ILE A 50 8.74 7.03 -5.01
CA ILE A 50 7.85 7.92 -4.22
C ILE A 50 7.19 7.14 -3.06
N GLY A 51 6.95 5.83 -3.20
CA GLY A 51 6.29 5.01 -2.18
C GLY A 51 4.78 4.86 -2.38
N GLY A 52 4.31 4.99 -3.63
CA GLY A 52 2.90 4.83 -4.00
C GLY A 52 1.98 5.98 -3.62
N VAL A 53 0.68 5.76 -3.81
CA VAL A 53 -0.39 6.71 -3.52
C VAL A 53 -1.48 6.07 -2.66
N VAL A 54 -2.05 6.86 -1.74
CA VAL A 54 -3.28 6.52 -1.02
C VAL A 54 -4.42 7.45 -1.42
N VAL A 55 -5.60 6.86 -1.60
CA VAL A 55 -6.77 7.52 -2.18
C VAL A 55 -7.94 7.47 -1.20
N GLU A 56 -8.13 8.55 -0.45
CA GLU A 56 -9.29 8.77 0.41
C GLU A 56 -10.53 9.14 -0.42
N GLY A 57 -11.71 9.03 0.18
CA GLY A 57 -12.99 9.40 -0.44
C GLY A 57 -14.07 8.30 -0.31
N PRO A 58 -15.35 8.63 -0.51
CA PRO A 58 -16.45 7.68 -0.38
C PRO A 58 -16.49 6.64 -1.52
N ARG A 59 -17.26 5.57 -1.31
CA ARG A 59 -17.53 4.53 -2.32
C ARG A 59 -18.21 5.15 -3.56
N GLY A 60 -17.91 4.63 -4.74
CA GLY A 60 -18.45 5.12 -6.02
C GLY A 60 -17.65 6.24 -6.71
N THR A 61 -16.57 6.75 -6.09
CA THR A 61 -15.69 7.80 -6.64
C THR A 61 -14.67 7.32 -7.68
N ALA A 62 -14.96 6.23 -8.41
CA ALA A 62 -14.14 5.70 -9.53
C ALA A 62 -12.64 5.38 -9.24
N LYS A 63 -12.20 5.32 -7.98
CA LYS A 63 -10.79 5.06 -7.60
C LYS A 63 -10.18 3.82 -8.27
N THR A 64 -10.89 2.69 -8.21
CA THR A 64 -10.49 1.42 -8.86
C THR A 64 -10.42 1.55 -10.38
N THR A 65 -11.28 2.39 -10.96
CA THR A 65 -11.31 2.68 -12.40
C THR A 65 -10.05 3.46 -12.81
N ALA A 66 -9.65 4.46 -12.03
CA ALA A 66 -8.40 5.19 -12.24
C ALA A 66 -7.16 4.30 -12.10
N ALA A 67 -7.13 3.43 -11.08
CA ALA A 67 -6.04 2.48 -10.88
C ALA A 67 -5.89 1.46 -12.03
N ARG A 68 -7.01 0.98 -12.59
CA ARG A 68 -7.01 0.10 -13.77
C ARG A 68 -6.62 0.85 -15.05
N GLY A 69 -7.11 2.06 -15.24
CA GLY A 69 -6.71 2.92 -16.37
C GLY A 69 -5.20 3.26 -16.34
N LEU A 70 -4.59 3.37 -15.17
CA LEU A 70 -3.13 3.52 -15.04
C LEU A 70 -2.38 2.27 -15.51
N ALA A 71 -2.87 1.06 -15.18
CA ALA A 71 -2.26 -0.18 -15.64
C ALA A 71 -2.35 -0.33 -17.18
N GLU A 72 -3.44 0.12 -17.81
CA GLU A 72 -3.51 0.20 -19.28
C GLU A 72 -2.50 1.20 -19.88
N LEU A 73 -2.25 2.35 -19.24
CA LEU A 73 -1.22 3.31 -19.68
C LEU A 73 0.21 2.77 -19.54
N LEU A 74 0.41 1.80 -18.65
CA LEU A 74 1.68 1.11 -18.41
C LEU A 74 1.85 -0.17 -19.25
N ALA A 75 0.91 -0.48 -20.16
CA ALA A 75 0.87 -1.75 -20.87
C ALA A 75 2.17 -2.10 -21.63
N PRO A 76 2.64 -3.37 -21.59
CA PRO A 76 2.04 -4.53 -20.91
C PRO A 76 2.45 -4.63 -19.44
N ALA A 77 1.55 -4.22 -18.53
CA ALA A 77 1.76 -4.20 -17.09
C ALA A 77 0.63 -4.96 -16.37
N PRO A 78 0.94 -5.82 -15.39
CA PRO A 78 -0.09 -6.52 -14.62
C PRO A 78 -0.82 -5.56 -13.68
N PHE A 79 -2.15 -5.71 -13.59
CA PHE A 79 -2.96 -5.15 -12.50
C PHE A 79 -3.28 -6.28 -11.52
N VAL A 80 -2.78 -6.18 -10.28
CA VAL A 80 -3.03 -7.17 -9.23
C VAL A 80 -3.80 -6.52 -8.09
N SER A 81 -4.96 -7.08 -7.76
CA SER A 81 -5.75 -6.66 -6.59
C SER A 81 -5.39 -7.55 -5.39
N LEU A 82 -5.08 -6.94 -4.26
CA LEU A 82 -4.85 -7.61 -2.98
C LEU A 82 -6.18 -7.71 -2.21
N PRO A 83 -6.71 -8.92 -1.91
CA PRO A 83 -7.91 -9.08 -1.09
C PRO A 83 -7.59 -8.90 0.40
N LEU A 84 -8.49 -8.28 1.18
CA LEU A 84 -8.30 -8.07 2.63
C LEU A 84 -7.97 -9.36 3.40
N GLY A 85 -8.56 -10.50 3.01
CA GLY A 85 -8.30 -11.82 3.59
C GLY A 85 -7.09 -12.57 3.02
N CYS A 86 -6.10 -11.87 2.45
CA CYS A 86 -4.89 -12.51 1.92
C CYS A 86 -4.00 -13.04 3.06
N THR A 87 -3.43 -14.24 2.90
CA THR A 87 -2.37 -14.73 3.80
C THR A 87 -1.01 -14.19 3.38
N ILE A 88 -0.04 -14.15 4.31
CA ILE A 88 1.34 -13.77 3.99
C ILE A 88 1.90 -14.69 2.89
N GLU A 89 1.63 -15.99 2.95
CA GLU A 89 2.05 -16.96 1.91
C GLU A 89 1.42 -16.68 0.53
N HIS A 90 0.16 -16.23 0.45
CA HIS A 90 -0.45 -15.84 -0.83
C HIS A 90 0.10 -14.50 -1.35
N LEU A 91 0.46 -13.58 -0.46
CA LEU A 91 1.07 -12.29 -0.82
C LEU A 91 2.50 -12.48 -1.36
N VAL A 92 3.36 -13.07 -0.52
CA VAL A 92 4.81 -13.24 -0.71
C VAL A 92 5.13 -14.41 -1.65
N GLY A 93 4.28 -15.44 -1.66
CA GLY A 93 4.59 -16.74 -2.24
C GLY A 93 5.08 -17.73 -1.18
N SER A 94 5.16 -19.00 -1.56
CA SER A 94 5.62 -20.09 -0.68
C SER A 94 6.65 -20.97 -1.39
N LEU A 95 7.38 -21.78 -0.61
CA LEU A 95 8.37 -22.74 -1.09
C LEU A 95 7.84 -24.15 -0.82
N ASP A 96 7.64 -24.94 -1.88
CA ASP A 96 7.23 -26.34 -1.77
C ASP A 96 8.45 -27.23 -1.54
N ILE A 97 8.64 -27.58 -0.26
CA ILE A 97 9.71 -28.46 0.21
C ILE A 97 9.41 -29.93 -0.11
N GLY A 98 8.15 -30.31 -0.33
CA GLY A 98 7.78 -31.66 -0.76
C GLY A 98 8.32 -31.96 -2.16
N GLN A 99 8.22 -31.01 -3.09
CA GLN A 99 8.89 -31.06 -4.39
C GLN A 99 10.42 -31.09 -4.25
N ALA A 100 10.99 -30.27 -3.36
CA ALA A 100 12.43 -30.23 -3.14
C ALA A 100 12.99 -31.57 -2.64
N LEU A 101 12.30 -32.25 -1.73
CA LEU A 101 12.70 -33.54 -1.16
C LEU A 101 12.48 -34.73 -2.10
N SER A 102 11.50 -34.65 -3.01
CA SER A 102 11.14 -35.76 -3.93
C SER A 102 11.79 -35.66 -5.31
N HIS A 103 11.98 -34.45 -5.84
CA HIS A 103 12.49 -34.18 -7.19
C HIS A 103 13.82 -33.42 -7.21
N GLN A 104 14.42 -33.12 -6.05
CA GLN A 104 15.64 -32.30 -5.90
C GLN A 104 15.54 -30.88 -6.51
N GLN A 105 14.32 -30.38 -6.71
CA GLN A 105 14.06 -29.06 -7.30
C GLN A 105 13.20 -28.22 -6.38
N LEU A 106 13.70 -27.04 -6.00
CA LEU A 106 13.02 -26.11 -5.10
C LEU A 106 11.89 -25.40 -5.85
N ALA A 107 10.65 -25.89 -5.70
CA ALA A 107 9.50 -25.31 -6.39
C ALA A 107 8.97 -24.07 -5.64
N PHE A 108 9.29 -22.87 -6.14
CA PHE A 108 8.69 -21.62 -5.67
C PHE A 108 7.29 -21.41 -6.25
N ALA A 109 6.30 -21.23 -5.38
CA ALA A 109 4.93 -20.87 -5.74
C ALA A 109 4.76 -19.34 -5.72
N PRO A 110 4.63 -18.66 -6.87
CA PRO A 110 4.66 -17.19 -6.94
C PRO A 110 3.40 -16.54 -6.34
N GLY A 111 3.61 -15.70 -5.31
CA GLY A 111 2.57 -14.90 -4.67
C GLY A 111 2.08 -13.71 -5.51
N LEU A 112 1.20 -12.89 -4.92
CA LEU A 112 0.71 -11.66 -5.54
C LEU A 112 1.84 -10.67 -5.86
N LEU A 113 2.86 -10.58 -5.01
CA LEU A 113 4.01 -9.66 -5.21
C LEU A 113 4.87 -10.03 -6.43
N ALA A 114 4.95 -11.32 -6.78
CA ALA A 114 5.58 -11.77 -8.02
C ALA A 114 4.73 -11.39 -9.25
N LYS A 115 3.41 -11.62 -9.15
CA LYS A 115 2.44 -11.35 -10.22
C LYS A 115 2.27 -9.86 -10.51
N ALA A 116 2.54 -8.99 -9.53
CA ALA A 116 2.47 -7.53 -9.68
C ALA A 116 3.72 -6.91 -10.34
N HIS A 117 4.80 -7.67 -10.54
CA HIS A 117 6.07 -7.13 -11.04
C HIS A 117 5.89 -6.38 -12.38
N GLY A 118 6.40 -5.15 -12.43
CA GLY A 118 6.35 -4.28 -13.60
C GLY A 118 5.05 -3.48 -13.74
N GLY A 119 4.07 -3.68 -12.86
CA GLY A 119 2.74 -3.07 -12.95
C GLY A 119 2.22 -2.44 -11.66
N VAL A 120 0.93 -2.65 -11.38
CA VAL A 120 0.18 -1.98 -10.31
C VAL A 120 -0.30 -3.00 -9.29
N LEU A 121 0.02 -2.76 -8.01
CA LEU A 121 -0.58 -3.46 -6.88
C LEU A 121 -1.66 -2.57 -6.26
N TYR A 122 -2.91 -2.97 -6.42
CA TYR A 122 -4.08 -2.29 -5.88
C TYR A 122 -4.50 -2.92 -4.55
N VAL A 123 -4.67 -2.10 -3.53
CA VAL A 123 -5.24 -2.50 -2.23
C VAL A 123 -6.53 -1.71 -2.03
N ASP A 124 -7.66 -2.41 -1.96
CA ASP A 124 -8.91 -1.79 -1.50
C ASP A 124 -8.93 -1.76 0.03
N GLU A 125 -9.42 -0.67 0.62
CA GLU A 125 -9.60 -0.53 2.08
C GLU A 125 -8.31 -0.82 2.87
N ILE A 126 -7.19 -0.19 2.47
CA ILE A 126 -5.84 -0.40 3.03
C ILE A 126 -5.75 -0.14 4.54
N ASN A 127 -6.68 0.64 5.10
CA ASN A 127 -6.87 0.84 6.54
C ASN A 127 -7.26 -0.44 7.30
N LEU A 128 -7.88 -1.41 6.63
CA LEU A 128 -8.36 -2.68 7.21
C LEU A 128 -7.35 -3.83 7.10
N LEU A 129 -6.18 -3.64 6.46
CA LEU A 129 -5.19 -4.70 6.37
C LEU A 129 -4.60 -5.08 7.76
N PRO A 130 -4.31 -6.38 7.98
CA PRO A 130 -3.47 -6.84 9.08
C PRO A 130 -2.05 -6.25 9.02
N ASP A 131 -1.49 -5.90 10.18
CA ASP A 131 -0.17 -5.26 10.31
C ASP A 131 0.94 -6.04 9.59
N ALA A 132 0.98 -7.37 9.75
CA ALA A 132 1.99 -8.21 9.10
C ALA A 132 1.92 -8.23 7.56
N LEU A 133 0.78 -7.89 6.94
CA LEU A 133 0.73 -7.64 5.49
C LEU A 133 1.25 -6.24 5.17
N VAL A 134 0.89 -5.25 5.98
CA VAL A 134 1.29 -3.84 5.81
C VAL A 134 2.82 -3.69 5.86
N ASP A 135 3.48 -4.29 6.85
CA ASP A 135 4.93 -4.19 6.99
C ASP A 135 5.65 -4.81 5.78
N VAL A 136 5.27 -6.02 5.39
CA VAL A 136 5.81 -6.73 4.20
C VAL A 136 5.55 -5.96 2.90
N LEU A 137 4.33 -5.42 2.72
CA LEU A 137 3.99 -4.60 1.55
C LEU A 137 4.92 -3.38 1.45
N LEU A 138 5.15 -2.69 2.56
CA LEU A 138 5.90 -1.44 2.57
C LEU A 138 7.42 -1.68 2.48
N ASP A 139 7.95 -2.77 3.04
CA ASP A 139 9.35 -3.18 2.88
C ASP A 139 9.66 -3.62 1.42
N VAL A 140 8.75 -4.37 0.79
CA VAL A 140 8.90 -4.77 -0.62
C VAL A 140 8.70 -3.58 -1.57
N ALA A 141 7.78 -2.66 -1.27
CA ALA A 141 7.63 -1.41 -2.03
C ALA A 141 8.90 -0.52 -1.97
N ALA A 142 9.55 -0.45 -0.80
CA ALA A 142 10.74 0.38 -0.61
C ALA A 142 12.01 -0.22 -1.26
N SER A 143 12.19 -1.54 -1.18
CA SER A 143 13.34 -2.25 -1.76
C SER A 143 13.17 -2.59 -3.25
N GLY A 144 11.94 -2.91 -3.66
CA GLY A 144 11.60 -3.48 -4.96
C GLY A 144 12.06 -4.93 -5.13
N VAL A 145 12.31 -5.66 -4.04
CA VAL A 145 12.70 -7.07 -4.01
C VAL A 145 11.85 -7.78 -2.97
N ASN A 146 11.22 -8.90 -3.36
CA ASN A 146 10.50 -9.76 -2.43
C ASN A 146 11.42 -10.92 -2.00
N ARG A 147 11.35 -11.27 -0.71
CA ARG A 147 12.19 -12.28 -0.06
C ARG A 147 11.29 -13.27 0.67
N VAL A 148 11.49 -14.55 0.41
CA VAL A 148 10.68 -15.66 0.92
C VAL A 148 11.63 -16.60 1.66
N GLU A 149 11.49 -16.69 2.98
CA GLU A 149 12.37 -17.51 3.82
C GLU A 149 11.54 -18.57 4.55
N ARG A 150 11.94 -19.83 4.43
CA ARG A 150 11.26 -20.97 5.07
C ARG A 150 12.26 -22.10 5.31
N ASP A 151 12.23 -22.68 6.50
CA ASP A 151 12.96 -23.90 6.87
C ASP A 151 14.47 -23.86 6.50
N GLY A 152 15.09 -22.70 6.68
CA GLY A 152 16.52 -22.44 6.40
C GLY A 152 16.84 -22.02 4.96
N ILE A 153 15.86 -21.99 4.06
CA ILE A 153 16.04 -21.65 2.64
C ILE A 153 15.49 -20.25 2.36
N SER A 154 16.28 -19.42 1.68
CA SER A 154 15.92 -18.04 1.28
C SER A 154 15.84 -17.94 -0.24
N HIS A 155 14.68 -17.54 -0.76
CA HIS A 155 14.43 -17.26 -2.18
C HIS A 155 14.11 -15.77 -2.36
N GLN A 156 14.63 -15.16 -3.43
CA GLN A 156 14.43 -13.74 -3.72
C GLN A 156 14.07 -13.54 -5.20
N HIS A 157 13.09 -12.68 -5.45
CA HIS A 157 12.79 -12.20 -6.80
C HIS A 157 12.53 -10.70 -6.79
N ALA A 158 12.77 -10.04 -7.93
CA ALA A 158 12.43 -8.63 -8.06
C ALA A 158 10.90 -8.45 -7.98
N ALA A 159 10.46 -7.38 -7.33
CA ALA A 159 9.05 -7.06 -7.11
C ALA A 159 8.87 -5.54 -7.11
N ARG A 160 8.99 -4.93 -8.30
CA ARG A 160 8.83 -3.48 -8.50
C ARG A 160 7.43 -3.22 -9.05
N TRP A 161 6.61 -2.46 -8.32
CA TRP A 161 5.22 -2.17 -8.68
C TRP A 161 4.80 -0.81 -8.11
N VAL A 162 3.78 -0.19 -8.73
CA VAL A 162 3.13 1.02 -8.21
C VAL A 162 2.08 0.60 -7.19
N LEU A 163 2.22 1.04 -5.94
CA LEU A 163 1.21 0.83 -4.90
C LEU A 163 0.09 1.86 -5.02
N VAL A 164 -1.15 1.37 -5.14
CA VAL A 164 -2.37 2.18 -5.08
C VAL A 164 -3.27 1.65 -3.96
N GLY A 165 -3.24 2.30 -2.81
CA GLY A 165 -4.16 2.01 -1.70
C GLY A 165 -5.41 2.89 -1.77
N THR A 166 -6.60 2.33 -1.51
CA THR A 166 -7.80 3.13 -1.25
C THR A 166 -8.19 3.05 0.23
N MET A 167 -8.88 4.06 0.73
CA MET A 167 -9.54 4.00 2.03
C MET A 167 -10.85 4.78 2.04
N ASN A 168 -11.74 4.45 2.97
CA ASN A 168 -12.86 5.31 3.38
C ASN A 168 -12.59 5.79 4.81
N ALA A 169 -12.45 7.10 5.03
CA ALA A 169 -12.16 7.66 6.37
C ALA A 169 -13.28 7.41 7.40
N GLN A 170 -14.48 7.00 6.96
CA GLN A 170 -15.57 6.55 7.83
C GLN A 170 -15.32 5.16 8.44
N GLU A 171 -14.44 4.36 7.84
CA GLU A 171 -14.16 2.96 8.20
C GLU A 171 -12.86 2.82 9.02
N GLY A 172 -12.14 3.93 9.25
CA GLY A 172 -10.96 3.99 10.11
C GLY A 172 -9.97 5.07 9.69
N ARG A 173 -9.01 5.36 10.58
CA ARG A 173 -7.78 6.12 10.23
C ARG A 173 -6.71 5.14 9.73
N LEU A 174 -5.79 5.61 8.89
CA LEU A 174 -4.59 4.84 8.57
C LEU A 174 -3.70 4.65 9.80
N ARG A 175 -2.94 3.56 9.80
CA ARG A 175 -1.89 3.26 10.78
C ARG A 175 -0.69 4.19 10.56
N PRO A 176 0.07 4.59 11.59
CA PRO A 176 1.23 5.48 11.43
C PRO A 176 2.27 4.98 10.41
N GLN A 177 2.52 3.67 10.33
CA GLN A 177 3.42 3.06 9.34
C GLN A 177 3.00 3.37 7.89
N LEU A 178 1.69 3.36 7.62
CA LEU A 178 1.12 3.69 6.30
C LEU A 178 1.23 5.19 6.02
N LEU A 179 0.93 6.04 7.00
CA LEU A 179 1.03 7.51 6.86
C LEU A 179 2.47 7.97 6.59
N ASP A 180 3.42 7.40 7.32
CA ASP A 180 4.85 7.70 7.19
C ASP A 180 5.40 7.17 5.85
N ARG A 181 5.17 5.89 5.51
CA ARG A 181 5.81 5.24 4.35
C ARG A 181 5.11 5.48 3.00
N LEU A 182 3.79 5.75 2.94
CA LEU A 182 3.10 5.99 1.66
C LEU A 182 3.50 7.35 1.07
N GLY A 183 3.76 7.38 -0.23
CA GLY A 183 4.30 8.55 -0.91
C GLY A 183 3.35 9.74 -0.90
N LEU A 184 2.24 9.60 -1.63
CA LEU A 184 1.26 10.65 -1.89
C LEU A 184 -0.11 10.33 -1.27
N GLY A 185 -0.84 11.35 -0.80
CA GLY A 185 -2.21 11.27 -0.30
C GLY A 185 -3.17 12.16 -1.09
N VAL A 186 -4.20 11.55 -1.69
CA VAL A 186 -5.25 12.22 -2.48
C VAL A 186 -6.60 12.06 -1.80
N VAL A 187 -7.44 13.10 -1.82
CA VAL A 187 -8.80 13.06 -1.26
C VAL A 187 -9.81 13.26 -2.39
N VAL A 188 -10.48 12.18 -2.81
CA VAL A 188 -11.47 12.24 -3.89
C VAL A 188 -12.85 12.52 -3.28
N GLY A 189 -13.29 13.79 -3.38
CA GLY A 189 -14.61 14.22 -2.93
C GLY A 189 -15.75 13.66 -3.79
N ASN A 190 -16.99 13.87 -3.32
CA ASN A 190 -18.17 13.72 -4.17
C ASN A 190 -18.21 14.85 -5.20
N VAL A 191 -18.62 14.55 -6.44
CA VAL A 191 -18.80 15.58 -7.48
C VAL A 191 -20.12 16.30 -7.23
N HIS A 192 -20.04 17.60 -6.92
CA HIS A 192 -21.21 18.42 -6.59
C HIS A 192 -21.77 19.24 -7.78
N ASP A 193 -20.98 19.51 -8.82
CA ASP A 193 -21.48 20.16 -10.04
C ASP A 193 -22.37 19.20 -10.85
N ALA A 194 -23.61 19.64 -11.13
CA ALA A 194 -24.56 18.89 -11.95
C ALA A 194 -24.06 18.64 -13.39
N ALA A 195 -23.32 19.58 -14.00
CA ALA A 195 -22.82 19.42 -15.36
C ALA A 195 -21.68 18.39 -15.43
N GLN A 196 -20.75 18.41 -14.48
CA GLN A 196 -19.70 17.40 -14.32
C GLN A 196 -20.28 16.02 -13.96
N ARG A 197 -21.27 15.93 -13.05
CA ARG A 197 -21.98 14.67 -12.80
C ARG A 197 -22.65 14.13 -14.08
N GLN A 198 -23.29 14.98 -14.87
CA GLN A 198 -23.93 14.57 -16.12
C GLN A 198 -22.90 14.05 -17.14
N ARG A 199 -21.72 14.69 -17.25
CA ARG A 199 -20.62 14.23 -18.11
C ARG A 199 -20.11 12.85 -17.69
N ILE A 200 -19.76 12.68 -16.40
CA ILE A 200 -19.29 11.40 -15.85
C ILE A 200 -20.30 10.27 -16.08
N VAL A 201 -21.60 10.51 -15.82
CA VAL A 201 -22.65 9.50 -16.04
C VAL A 201 -22.82 9.19 -17.53
N ARG A 202 -22.77 10.18 -18.43
CA ARG A 202 -22.83 9.96 -19.88
C ARG A 202 -21.63 9.17 -20.39
N ALA A 203 -20.41 9.51 -19.97
CA ALA A 203 -19.19 8.80 -20.34
C ALA A 203 -19.23 7.35 -19.88
N ARG A 204 -19.70 7.10 -18.64
CA ARG A 204 -19.85 5.73 -18.12
C ARG A 204 -20.90 4.93 -18.91
N LEU A 205 -22.09 5.48 -19.15
CA LEU A 205 -23.14 4.80 -19.90
C LEU A 205 -22.76 4.56 -21.37
N ALA A 206 -21.97 5.44 -21.99
CA ALA A 206 -21.45 5.23 -23.33
C ALA A 206 -20.47 4.06 -23.38
N PHE A 207 -19.55 3.96 -22.41
CA PHE A 207 -18.66 2.81 -22.25
C PHE A 207 -19.42 1.51 -21.94
N ASP A 208 -20.43 1.54 -21.08
CA ASP A 208 -21.23 0.37 -20.74
C ASP A 208 -22.15 -0.11 -21.90
N HIS A 209 -22.43 0.76 -22.88
CA HIS A 209 -23.20 0.42 -24.08
C HIS A 209 -22.32 -0.15 -25.21
N ASP A 210 -21.18 0.49 -25.50
CA ASP A 210 -20.20 0.05 -26.49
C ASP A 210 -18.76 0.30 -26.00
N PRO A 211 -18.18 -0.66 -25.25
CA PRO A 211 -16.82 -0.52 -24.74
C PRO A 211 -15.78 -0.42 -25.86
N GLN A 212 -16.00 -1.09 -27.00
CA GLN A 212 -15.02 -1.15 -28.09
C GLN A 212 -14.92 0.21 -28.80
N SER A 213 -16.05 0.79 -29.20
CA SER A 213 -16.10 2.13 -29.80
C SER A 213 -15.63 3.20 -28.82
N PHE A 214 -16.01 3.12 -27.55
CA PHE A 214 -15.55 4.09 -26.54
C PHE A 214 -14.03 4.07 -26.35
N VAL A 215 -13.42 2.89 -26.26
CA VAL A 215 -11.95 2.75 -26.18
C VAL A 215 -11.29 3.27 -27.46
N GLN A 216 -11.83 2.99 -28.64
CA GLN A 216 -11.31 3.51 -29.92
C GLN A 216 -11.36 5.05 -29.98
N GLN A 217 -12.46 5.68 -29.57
CA GLN A 217 -12.62 7.15 -29.48
C GLN A 217 -11.65 7.83 -28.49
N HIS A 218 -11.07 7.06 -27.56
CA HIS A 218 -10.06 7.52 -26.61
C HIS A 218 -8.64 7.05 -26.95
N ALA A 219 -8.45 6.15 -27.92
CA ALA A 219 -7.18 5.48 -28.20
C ALA A 219 -6.04 6.47 -28.52
N GLN A 220 -6.28 7.49 -29.35
CA GLN A 220 -5.28 8.51 -29.67
C GLN A 220 -4.82 9.29 -28.42
N ARG A 221 -5.75 9.62 -27.52
CA ARG A 221 -5.47 10.32 -26.25
C ARG A 221 -4.74 9.42 -25.26
N GLN A 222 -5.17 8.15 -25.11
CA GLN A 222 -4.43 7.13 -24.34
C GLN A 222 -2.98 6.98 -24.84
N GLN A 223 -2.78 6.82 -26.15
CA GLN A 223 -1.45 6.65 -26.74
C GLN A 223 -0.56 7.90 -26.63
N ALA A 224 -1.13 9.11 -26.67
CA ALA A 224 -0.38 10.34 -26.43
C ALA A 224 0.06 10.44 -24.96
N LEU A 225 -0.85 10.11 -24.02
CA LEU A 225 -0.56 10.12 -22.59
C LEU A 225 0.48 9.06 -22.20
N ALA A 226 0.35 7.83 -22.72
CA ALA A 226 1.32 6.75 -22.52
C ALA A 226 2.70 7.10 -23.10
N ARG A 227 2.76 7.75 -24.28
CA ARG A 227 4.03 8.27 -24.84
C ARG A 227 4.66 9.36 -23.96
N ARG A 228 3.86 10.29 -23.41
CA ARG A 228 4.36 11.29 -22.44
C ARG A 228 4.88 10.62 -21.16
N LEU A 229 4.18 9.60 -20.65
CA LEU A 229 4.58 8.84 -19.46
C LEU A 229 5.90 8.09 -19.69
N ALA A 230 6.07 7.44 -20.86
CA ALA A 230 7.32 6.79 -21.24
C ALA A 230 8.49 7.79 -21.35
N ARG A 231 8.27 8.97 -21.95
CA ARG A 231 9.27 10.05 -22.03
C ARG A 231 9.67 10.57 -20.65
N ALA A 232 8.71 10.85 -19.77
CA ALA A 232 8.99 11.31 -18.41
C ALA A 232 9.81 10.28 -17.61
N ARG A 233 9.47 8.98 -17.73
CA ARG A 233 10.27 7.89 -17.15
C ARG A 233 11.68 7.79 -17.72
N ALA A 234 11.85 8.04 -19.02
CA ALA A 234 13.16 8.05 -19.68
C ALA A 234 14.01 9.27 -19.26
N ALA A 235 13.40 10.44 -19.07
CA ALA A 235 14.10 11.64 -18.60
C ALA A 235 14.74 11.45 -17.21
N LEU A 236 14.11 10.67 -16.33
CA LEU A 236 14.67 10.32 -15.01
C LEU A 236 15.86 9.35 -15.05
N ALA A 237 16.21 8.78 -16.21
CA ALA A 237 17.47 8.06 -16.39
C ALA A 237 18.66 8.98 -16.73
N GLY A 238 18.39 10.26 -17.03
CA GLY A 238 19.41 11.29 -17.27
C GLY A 238 19.87 12.00 -15.99
N PRO A 239 20.77 13.00 -16.12
CA PRO A 239 21.18 13.82 -14.98
C PRO A 239 20.02 14.72 -14.52
N VAL A 240 19.71 14.64 -13.22
CA VAL A 240 18.74 15.52 -12.54
C VAL A 240 19.50 16.51 -11.67
N GLU A 241 19.19 17.80 -11.80
CA GLU A 241 19.77 18.89 -11.02
C GLU A 241 18.69 19.48 -10.11
N VAL A 242 18.82 19.31 -8.79
CA VAL A 242 17.92 19.95 -7.83
C VAL A 242 18.56 21.25 -7.35
N LEU A 243 17.93 22.38 -7.68
CA LEU A 243 18.43 23.72 -7.33
C LEU A 243 18.39 23.93 -5.80
N ASP A 244 19.35 24.67 -5.24
CA ASP A 244 19.42 24.98 -3.81
C ASP A 244 18.12 25.59 -3.26
N ALA A 245 17.45 26.42 -4.06
CA ALA A 245 16.15 26.99 -3.71
C ALA A 245 15.05 25.93 -3.54
N ALA A 246 15.10 24.83 -4.30
CA ALA A 246 14.15 23.72 -4.16
C ALA A 246 14.47 22.86 -2.90
N TRP A 247 15.74 22.64 -2.58
CA TRP A 247 16.15 22.02 -1.30
C TRP A 247 15.66 22.85 -0.10
N ALA A 248 15.84 24.17 -0.14
CA ALA A 248 15.39 25.08 0.92
C ALA A 248 13.86 25.10 1.07
N ASP A 249 13.11 25.17 -0.04
CA ASP A 249 11.66 25.15 -0.04
C ASP A 249 11.09 23.82 0.48
N VAL A 250 11.69 22.67 0.14
CA VAL A 250 11.32 21.37 0.71
C VAL A 250 11.51 21.35 2.22
N ALA A 251 12.69 21.71 2.72
CA ALA A 251 12.98 21.69 4.16
C ALA A 251 12.09 22.67 4.95
N GLN A 252 11.83 23.87 4.39
CA GLN A 252 10.93 24.84 4.99
C GLN A 252 9.48 24.31 5.06
N ARG A 253 9.01 23.57 4.03
CA ARG A 253 7.69 22.94 4.02
C ARG A 253 7.58 21.77 4.99
N GLY A 254 8.62 20.95 5.13
CA GLY A 254 8.68 19.88 6.14
C GLY A 254 8.51 20.44 7.55
N ILE A 255 9.34 21.43 7.90
CA ILE A 255 9.27 22.13 9.20
C ILE A 255 7.89 22.78 9.41
N ALA A 256 7.37 23.50 8.41
CA ALA A 256 6.08 24.20 8.52
C ALA A 256 4.86 23.26 8.60
N ALA A 257 4.99 22.01 8.15
CA ALA A 257 3.96 20.97 8.26
C ALA A 257 4.08 20.10 9.53
N ALA A 258 5.13 20.32 10.35
CA ALA A 258 5.43 19.57 11.57
C ALA A 258 5.42 18.04 11.37
N VAL A 259 6.08 17.58 10.29
CA VAL A 259 6.21 16.15 9.97
C VAL A 259 7.42 15.52 10.66
N ASP A 260 7.28 14.28 11.11
CA ASP A 260 8.37 13.56 11.78
C ASP A 260 9.41 13.02 10.79
N GLY A 261 10.68 13.28 11.09
CA GLY A 261 11.83 12.80 10.33
C GLY A 261 11.95 13.40 8.92
N LEU A 262 12.84 12.81 8.11
CA LEU A 262 13.23 13.34 6.79
C LEU A 262 12.56 12.62 5.60
N ARG A 263 11.58 11.74 5.85
CA ARG A 263 10.95 10.97 4.77
C ARG A 263 10.04 11.85 3.90
N ALA A 264 9.36 12.81 4.50
CA ALA A 264 8.55 13.79 3.77
C ALA A 264 9.41 14.53 2.73
N ASP A 265 10.60 15.00 3.12
CA ASP A 265 11.54 15.72 2.27
C ASP A 265 12.02 14.88 1.08
N ILE A 266 12.46 13.65 1.36
CA ILE A 266 12.91 12.70 0.33
C ILE A 266 11.79 12.39 -0.67
N VAL A 267 10.56 12.22 -0.19
CA VAL A 267 9.39 11.97 -1.05
C VAL A 267 8.99 13.23 -1.82
N MET A 268 9.09 14.42 -1.23
CA MET A 268 8.79 15.70 -1.89
C MET A 268 9.77 15.99 -3.02
N LEU A 269 11.06 15.71 -2.81
CA LEU A 269 12.10 15.80 -3.85
C LEU A 269 11.85 14.81 -4.99
N ARG A 270 11.49 13.55 -4.68
CA ARG A 270 11.15 12.54 -5.70
C ARG A 270 9.90 12.94 -6.49
N ALA A 271 8.86 13.44 -5.83
CA ALA A 271 7.65 13.91 -6.47
C ALA A 271 7.90 15.16 -7.34
N ALA A 272 8.69 16.13 -6.87
CA ALA A 272 9.05 17.33 -7.62
C ALA A 272 9.95 17.00 -8.83
N THR A 273 10.80 15.98 -8.70
CA THR A 273 11.61 15.41 -9.79
C THR A 273 10.72 14.74 -10.85
N ALA A 274 9.75 13.92 -10.43
CA ALA A 274 8.77 13.32 -11.33
C ALA A 274 7.87 14.38 -12.01
N GLN A 275 7.51 15.45 -11.30
CA GLN A 275 6.75 16.58 -11.84
C GLN A 275 7.56 17.35 -12.89
N ALA A 276 8.84 17.63 -12.63
CA ALA A 276 9.75 18.23 -13.61
C ALA A 276 9.82 17.39 -14.91
N ALA A 277 9.99 16.07 -14.77
CA ALA A 277 10.02 15.16 -15.92
C ALA A 277 8.68 15.11 -16.67
N TRP A 278 7.56 15.20 -15.94
CA TRP A 278 6.22 15.24 -16.52
C TRP A 278 5.96 16.51 -17.33
N GLU A 279 6.40 17.66 -16.83
CA GLU A 279 6.32 18.96 -17.52
C GLU A 279 7.22 18.99 -18.75
N ALA A 280 8.51 18.61 -18.63
CA ALA A 280 9.44 18.53 -19.75
C ALA A 280 8.90 17.63 -20.89
N ALA A 281 8.38 16.45 -20.56
CA ALA A 281 7.82 15.51 -21.54
C ALA A 281 6.61 16.03 -22.34
N ALA A 282 6.01 17.17 -21.96
CA ALA A 282 4.97 17.85 -22.75
C ALA A 282 5.53 18.74 -23.88
N VAL A 283 6.74 19.29 -23.72
CA VAL A 283 7.31 20.29 -24.64
C VAL A 283 7.83 19.63 -25.93
N ASP A 284 8.42 18.44 -25.84
CA ASP A 284 8.99 17.66 -26.97
C ASP A 284 7.95 17.11 -27.97
N MET A 285 6.80 17.77 -28.14
CA MET A 285 5.81 17.49 -29.19
C MET A 285 5.88 18.50 -30.34
N ALA A 286 6.64 19.60 -30.21
CA ALA A 286 6.87 20.57 -31.28
C ALA A 286 8.18 20.29 -32.04
N ASP A 287 9.32 20.33 -31.35
CA ASP A 287 10.66 20.47 -31.97
C ASP A 287 11.51 19.18 -31.95
N ALA A 288 10.88 18.03 -32.21
CA ALA A 288 11.48 16.69 -32.02
C ALA A 288 12.70 16.34 -32.91
N ALA A 289 13.22 17.28 -33.72
CA ALA A 289 14.35 17.07 -34.62
C ALA A 289 15.72 17.45 -34.01
N ASP A 290 15.78 18.50 -33.16
CA ASP A 290 17.05 19.05 -32.66
C ASP A 290 17.37 18.70 -31.19
N THR A 291 16.36 18.40 -30.35
CA THR A 291 16.55 18.21 -28.89
C THR A 291 17.52 17.08 -28.54
N ALA A 292 17.62 16.05 -29.38
CA ALA A 292 18.47 14.88 -29.14
C ALA A 292 19.97 15.19 -28.97
N ALA A 293 20.44 16.34 -29.47
CA ALA A 293 21.83 16.78 -29.35
C ALA A 293 22.14 17.53 -28.03
N LYS A 294 21.12 17.85 -27.22
CA LYS A 294 21.27 18.56 -25.93
C LYS A 294 20.43 17.91 -24.85
N ALA A 295 20.96 16.83 -24.26
CA ALA A 295 20.49 16.30 -22.99
C ALA A 295 20.83 17.27 -21.83
N GLN A 296 20.13 18.40 -21.78
CA GLN A 296 20.22 19.36 -20.68
C GLN A 296 19.67 18.71 -19.40
N ALA A 297 20.33 18.94 -18.27
CA ALA A 297 19.95 18.32 -17.00
C ALA A 297 18.52 18.72 -16.61
N LEU A 298 17.78 17.76 -16.04
CA LEU A 298 16.41 18.00 -15.59
C LEU A 298 16.43 18.86 -14.32
N GLN A 299 16.15 20.16 -14.45
CA GLN A 299 16.19 21.09 -13.34
C GLN A 299 14.92 21.05 -12.49
N VAL A 300 15.07 20.80 -11.19
CA VAL A 300 13.97 20.78 -10.21
C VAL A 300 13.91 22.12 -9.50
N THR A 301 12.77 22.80 -9.63
CA THR A 301 12.53 24.16 -9.14
C THR A 301 11.56 24.18 -7.95
N PRO A 302 11.52 25.27 -7.15
CA PRO A 302 10.48 25.46 -6.13
C PRO A 302 9.04 25.41 -6.69
N ALA A 303 8.84 25.70 -7.98
CA ALA A 303 7.51 25.59 -8.60
C ALA A 303 7.05 24.13 -8.74
N HIS A 304 7.96 23.19 -8.97
CA HIS A 304 7.64 21.77 -8.98
C HIS A 304 7.37 21.27 -7.55
N VAL A 305 8.15 21.74 -6.57
CA VAL A 305 7.95 21.46 -5.13
C VAL A 305 6.58 21.95 -4.67
N ALA A 306 6.22 23.20 -5.00
CA ALA A 306 4.93 23.79 -4.63
C ALA A 306 3.72 23.02 -5.15
N GLN A 307 3.80 22.45 -6.37
CA GLN A 307 2.73 21.64 -6.96
C GLN A 307 2.53 20.29 -6.25
N VAL A 308 3.60 19.65 -5.77
CA VAL A 308 3.52 18.31 -5.14
C VAL A 308 3.45 18.34 -3.61
N ALA A 309 3.80 19.46 -2.98
CA ALA A 309 3.91 19.56 -1.52
C ALA A 309 2.62 19.13 -0.79
N GLU A 310 1.45 19.51 -1.30
CA GLU A 310 0.18 19.11 -0.69
C GLU A 310 -0.05 17.59 -0.78
N LEU A 311 0.20 16.99 -1.95
CA LEU A 311 0.13 15.53 -2.14
C LEU A 311 1.04 14.77 -1.16
N VAL A 312 2.20 15.32 -0.83
CA VAL A 312 3.22 14.66 0.00
C VAL A 312 2.99 14.87 1.50
N LEU A 313 2.38 15.99 1.88
CA LEU A 313 2.24 16.41 3.28
C LEU A 313 0.84 16.17 3.86
N ARG A 314 -0.23 16.10 3.04
CA ARG A 314 -1.62 16.06 3.53
C ARG A 314 -1.88 14.96 4.57
N HIS A 315 -1.38 13.75 4.31
CA HIS A 315 -1.49 12.60 5.22
C HIS A 315 -0.41 12.56 6.31
N ARG A 316 0.68 13.34 6.18
CA ARG A 316 1.77 13.40 7.17
C ARG A 316 1.59 14.49 8.23
N ARG A 317 0.75 15.51 7.98
CA ARG A 317 0.39 16.52 8.99
C ARG A 317 -0.26 15.84 10.20
N ALA A 318 0.19 16.19 11.40
CA ALA A 318 -0.43 15.73 12.64
C ALA A 318 -1.93 16.07 12.66
N ALA A 319 -2.77 15.04 12.80
CA ALA A 319 -4.22 15.14 12.61
C ALA A 319 -4.95 15.76 13.82
N GLY A 320 -4.68 17.05 14.08
CA GLY A 320 -5.35 17.83 15.12
C GLY A 320 -4.63 17.88 16.47
N GLU A 321 -3.44 17.29 16.60
CA GLU A 321 -2.54 17.68 17.70
C GLU A 321 -1.94 19.05 17.41
N ALA A 322 -2.72 20.09 17.74
CA ALA A 322 -2.12 21.36 18.12
C ALA A 322 -1.12 21.08 19.27
N PRO A 323 0.11 21.62 19.23
CA PRO A 323 1.08 21.38 20.29
C PRO A 323 0.48 21.85 21.61
N ALA A 324 0.25 20.90 22.53
CA ALA A 324 -0.37 21.19 23.82
C ALA A 324 0.42 22.34 24.48
N PRO A 325 -0.22 23.49 24.76
CA PRO A 325 0.51 24.70 25.17
C PRO A 325 1.29 24.38 26.42
N ALA A 326 2.63 24.38 26.30
CA ALA A 326 3.53 23.65 27.18
C ALA A 326 3.18 23.87 28.65
N ALA A 327 2.51 22.88 29.25
CA ALA A 327 1.83 23.06 30.53
C ALA A 327 2.88 23.44 31.58
N ALA A 328 2.86 24.71 31.99
CA ALA A 328 3.87 25.26 32.88
C ALA A 328 3.92 24.40 34.14
N ARG A 329 5.02 23.68 34.34
CA ARG A 329 5.20 22.78 35.48
C ARG A 329 4.84 23.56 36.75
N PRO A 330 3.83 23.15 37.53
CA PRO A 330 3.44 23.89 38.71
C PRO A 330 4.67 23.95 39.64
N ALA A 331 5.13 25.16 39.92
CA ALA A 331 6.34 25.36 40.70
C ALA A 331 6.14 24.76 42.10
N SER A 332 7.12 23.97 42.56
CA SER A 332 7.10 23.38 43.89
C SER A 332 6.89 24.47 44.96
N PRO A 333 5.95 24.30 45.91
CA PRO A 333 5.75 25.28 46.95
C PRO A 333 7.01 25.39 47.83
N PRO A 334 7.35 26.59 48.34
CA PRO A 334 8.49 26.77 49.23
C PRO A 334 8.27 26.06 50.58
N PRO A 335 9.34 25.64 51.27
CA PRO A 335 9.23 24.99 52.57
C PRO A 335 8.62 25.92 53.63
N ALA A 336 7.68 25.40 54.41
CA ALA A 336 7.02 26.15 55.48
C ALA A 336 7.97 26.36 56.67
N ALA A 337 7.92 27.56 57.26
CA ALA A 337 8.60 27.86 58.52
C ALA A 337 7.88 27.22 59.72
N PRO A 338 8.61 26.79 60.77
CA PRO A 338 8.01 26.10 61.92
C PRO A 338 7.17 27.06 62.78
N GLN A 339 5.98 26.60 63.20
CA GLN A 339 5.13 27.29 64.17
C GLN A 339 5.28 26.69 65.58
N ALA A 340 5.14 27.54 66.60
CA ALA A 340 5.24 27.14 68.01
C ALA A 340 3.91 26.54 68.54
N PRO A 341 3.94 25.66 69.56
CA PRO A 341 2.76 25.00 70.09
C PRO A 341 1.93 25.88 71.02
N THR A 342 0.61 25.64 71.05
CA THR A 342 -0.35 26.19 72.02
C THR A 342 -1.06 25.06 72.79
N PRO A 343 -1.49 25.27 74.06
CA PRO A 343 -1.79 24.17 74.99
C PRO A 343 -3.26 23.72 75.02
N ALA A 344 -3.50 22.55 75.64
CA ALA A 344 -4.81 21.94 75.78
C ALA A 344 -5.49 22.21 77.16
N PRO A 345 -6.84 22.30 77.20
CA PRO A 345 -7.68 22.21 78.40
C PRO A 345 -8.19 20.75 78.68
N PRO A 346 -8.85 20.46 79.83
CA PRO A 346 -8.80 19.13 80.47
C PRO A 346 -9.98 18.15 80.16
N PRO A 347 -9.90 16.88 80.63
CA PRO A 347 -10.93 15.85 80.43
C PRO A 347 -12.04 15.86 81.50
N SER A 348 -13.08 15.05 81.29
CA SER A 348 -14.10 14.65 82.27
C SER A 348 -14.69 13.28 81.91
N ASP A 349 -15.29 12.57 82.87
CA ASP A 349 -15.29 11.09 82.92
C ASP A 349 -16.70 10.43 82.95
N ALA A 350 -16.72 9.12 82.66
CA ALA A 350 -17.76 8.06 82.71
C ALA A 350 -19.24 8.36 83.04
N GLY A 351 -20.18 7.76 82.28
CA GLY A 351 -21.62 7.79 82.62
C GLY A 351 -22.63 6.99 81.76
N GLN A 352 -22.58 5.64 81.80
CA GLN A 352 -23.68 4.67 81.54
C GLN A 352 -24.47 4.60 80.18
N PRO A 353 -24.85 3.39 79.71
CA PRO A 353 -25.83 3.12 78.62
C PRO A 353 -27.11 2.38 79.13
N PRO A 354 -28.02 1.83 78.29
CA PRO A 354 -28.54 2.20 76.96
C PRO A 354 -30.10 2.36 76.93
N ALA A 355 -30.71 2.72 75.79
CA ALA A 355 -32.18 2.65 75.60
C ALA A 355 -32.64 2.30 74.16
N SER A 356 -33.72 1.52 74.09
CA SER A 356 -34.26 0.74 72.95
C SER A 356 -35.03 1.48 71.85
N GLN A 357 -34.83 1.05 70.58
CA GLN A 357 -35.86 0.79 69.52
C GLN A 357 -36.78 1.95 69.02
N PRO A 358 -37.60 1.80 67.95
CA PRO A 358 -37.78 0.66 67.01
C PRO A 358 -37.61 1.01 65.50
N GLN A 359 -37.79 0.00 64.64
CA GLN A 359 -38.02 0.14 63.19
C GLN A 359 -39.52 0.37 62.88
N PRO A 360 -39.87 0.88 61.68
CA PRO A 360 -41.09 0.52 60.94
C PRO A 360 -40.84 -0.64 59.95
N THR A 361 -41.84 -1.48 59.67
CA THR A 361 -41.67 -2.78 58.99
C THR A 361 -42.67 -3.05 57.86
N THR A 362 -42.25 -3.86 56.87
CA THR A 362 -43.10 -4.75 56.01
C THR A 362 -44.18 -4.12 55.11
N PRO A 363 -44.90 -4.87 54.23
CA PRO A 363 -44.72 -6.26 53.70
C PRO A 363 -44.52 -6.29 52.15
N GLY A 364 -44.44 -7.42 51.42
CA GLY A 364 -44.37 -8.85 51.79
C GLY A 364 -45.19 -9.79 50.87
N GLY A 365 -44.58 -10.88 50.36
CA GLY A 365 -45.20 -11.97 49.55
C GLY A 365 -45.17 -11.78 48.01
N GLY A 366 -44.89 -12.77 47.15
CA GLY A 366 -44.57 -14.22 47.35
C GLY A 366 -45.78 -15.16 47.38
N PRO A 367 -45.62 -16.49 47.19
CA PRO A 367 -44.45 -17.29 46.75
C PRO A 367 -44.52 -17.58 45.23
N ASP A 368 -44.21 -18.71 44.55
CA ASP A 368 -43.66 -20.09 44.75
C ASP A 368 -43.23 -20.61 43.33
N ALA A 369 -42.59 -21.75 43.00
CA ALA A 369 -41.88 -22.87 43.65
C ALA A 369 -41.05 -23.64 42.56
N GLY A 370 -40.32 -24.72 42.90
CA GLY A 370 -40.06 -25.84 41.94
C GLY A 370 -38.61 -26.25 41.58
N GLU A 371 -37.83 -26.75 42.53
CA GLU A 371 -36.60 -27.57 42.33
C GLU A 371 -36.96 -29.09 42.23
N PRO A 372 -36.02 -30.08 42.09
CA PRO A 372 -34.54 -30.03 41.95
C PRO A 372 -33.95 -30.89 40.78
N GLY A 373 -32.62 -30.84 40.60
CA GLY A 373 -31.85 -31.85 39.85
C GLY A 373 -30.35 -31.57 39.83
N ALA A 374 -29.51 -32.49 40.33
CA ALA A 374 -28.05 -32.30 40.49
C ALA A 374 -27.24 -33.45 39.90
N VAL A 375 -25.91 -33.26 39.72
CA VAL A 375 -24.83 -34.15 40.23
C VAL A 375 -23.42 -33.79 39.68
N GLN A 376 -22.48 -33.60 40.63
CA GLN A 376 -21.00 -33.77 40.60
C GLN A 376 -20.06 -32.98 39.65
N ARG A 377 -18.80 -32.92 40.12
CA ARG A 377 -17.56 -32.46 39.48
C ARG A 377 -16.49 -33.52 39.76
N ASP A 378 -15.54 -33.70 38.85
CA ASP A 378 -14.22 -34.34 39.04
C ASP A 378 -13.41 -34.10 37.74
N ALA A 379 -12.07 -34.15 37.67
CA ALA A 379 -11.00 -33.98 38.67
C ALA A 379 -9.69 -33.66 37.92
N ALA A 380 -8.65 -33.18 38.60
CA ALA A 380 -7.31 -33.00 38.03
C ALA A 380 -6.31 -34.04 38.58
N PRO A 381 -5.30 -34.43 37.79
CA PRO A 381 -4.00 -34.83 38.35
C PRO A 381 -2.83 -34.18 37.55
N PRO A 382 -1.53 -34.45 37.82
CA PRO A 382 -0.79 -33.60 38.77
C PRO A 382 0.59 -33.13 38.25
N ALA A 383 1.28 -32.31 39.05
CA ALA A 383 2.70 -32.00 38.88
C ALA A 383 3.61 -32.98 39.64
N GLY A 384 4.91 -33.02 39.30
CA GLY A 384 5.97 -33.77 40.00
C GLY A 384 7.26 -32.95 40.11
N GLY A 385 8.11 -33.27 41.11
CA GLY A 385 9.28 -32.48 41.51
C GLY A 385 10.42 -32.37 40.47
N GLU A 386 11.18 -31.27 40.50
CA GLU A 386 12.45 -31.10 41.26
C GLU A 386 13.65 -31.70 40.50
N SER A 387 14.58 -30.93 39.94
CA SER A 387 15.48 -29.93 40.56
C SER A 387 16.20 -29.17 39.41
N GLY A 388 17.00 -28.09 39.56
CA GLY A 388 17.57 -27.38 40.71
C GLY A 388 19.07 -27.07 40.44
N VAL A 389 19.57 -25.92 40.91
CA VAL A 389 20.95 -25.36 40.74
C VAL A 389 21.19 -24.47 39.49
N GLU A 390 21.30 -23.17 39.74
CA GLU A 390 22.13 -22.19 39.01
C GLU A 390 23.46 -21.96 39.79
N PRO A 391 24.38 -21.05 39.40
CA PRO A 391 25.17 -21.02 38.16
C PRO A 391 26.70 -20.82 38.45
N SER A 392 27.61 -21.07 37.50
CA SER A 392 29.02 -20.60 37.61
C SER A 392 29.83 -20.49 36.31
N ASP A 393 30.03 -19.24 35.89
CA ASP A 393 31.33 -18.61 35.56
C ASP A 393 32.19 -19.00 34.33
N ALA A 394 32.95 -17.99 33.86
CA ALA A 394 34.17 -17.96 33.03
C ALA A 394 34.31 -18.82 31.75
N GLY A 395 34.49 -18.16 30.59
CA GLY A 395 34.85 -18.86 29.33
C GLY A 395 35.17 -17.94 28.14
N GLN A 396 36.39 -17.43 28.08
CA GLN A 396 36.96 -16.58 27.01
C GLN A 396 36.70 -17.09 25.58
N GLY A 397 36.43 -16.18 24.63
CA GLY A 397 36.46 -16.49 23.19
C GLY A 397 37.88 -16.56 22.62
N PRO A 398 38.03 -17.07 21.38
CA PRO A 398 38.71 -16.25 20.38
C PRO A 398 37.96 -16.15 19.04
N SER A 399 38.61 -15.52 18.07
CA SER A 399 38.04 -14.94 16.84
C SER A 399 37.97 -15.86 15.61
N SER A 400 37.36 -15.31 14.56
CA SER A 400 37.52 -15.63 13.13
C SER A 400 36.93 -16.95 12.61
N GLY A 401 36.01 -16.82 11.65
CA GLY A 401 35.29 -17.91 10.99
C GLY A 401 34.25 -17.37 10.02
N GLN A 402 34.67 -16.58 9.02
CA GLN A 402 33.77 -15.95 8.04
C GLN A 402 33.29 -17.01 7.03
N ALA A 403 32.26 -17.76 7.41
CA ALA A 403 31.61 -18.74 6.56
C ALA A 403 30.70 -18.05 5.53
N ASP A 404 31.09 -18.14 4.26
CA ASP A 404 30.32 -17.65 3.10
C ASP A 404 29.12 -18.57 2.84
N TRP A 405 27.94 -18.17 3.33
CA TRP A 405 26.69 -18.88 3.07
C TRP A 405 26.13 -18.44 1.71
N GLY A 406 26.46 -19.23 0.69
CA GLY A 406 26.30 -18.88 -0.72
C GLY A 406 24.91 -18.38 -1.12
N GLY A 407 24.80 -17.07 -1.32
CA GLY A 407 23.64 -16.44 -1.94
C GLY A 407 23.64 -16.68 -3.45
N LEU A 408 22.68 -17.47 -3.95
CA LEU A 408 22.43 -17.59 -5.38
C LEU A 408 21.96 -16.25 -5.96
N ALA A 409 22.43 -15.92 -7.15
CA ALA A 409 22.01 -14.72 -7.87
C ALA A 409 20.52 -14.81 -8.24
N ALA A 410 19.82 -13.66 -8.27
CA ALA A 410 18.40 -13.61 -8.57
C ALA A 410 18.12 -14.02 -10.02
N GLU A 411 17.48 -15.19 -10.22
CA GLU A 411 17.12 -15.65 -11.56
C GLU A 411 15.95 -14.84 -12.16
N PRO A 412 15.97 -14.55 -13.47
CA PRO A 412 14.84 -13.93 -14.16
C PRO A 412 13.73 -14.96 -14.37
N VAL A 413 12.58 -14.76 -13.70
CA VAL A 413 11.36 -15.53 -13.96
C VAL A 413 11.01 -15.46 -15.45
N PRO A 414 10.74 -16.58 -16.14
CA PRO A 414 10.47 -16.58 -17.58
C PRO A 414 9.16 -15.82 -17.87
N SER A 415 9.29 -14.61 -18.41
CA SER A 415 8.15 -13.77 -18.76
C SER A 415 7.30 -14.42 -19.87
N ALA A 416 5.97 -14.35 -19.75
CA ALA A 416 5.02 -14.90 -20.72
C ALA A 416 5.16 -14.31 -22.14
N THR A 417 5.90 -13.21 -22.28
CA THR A 417 6.30 -12.55 -23.53
C THR A 417 6.89 -13.50 -24.59
N ALA A 418 7.59 -14.55 -24.17
CA ALA A 418 8.28 -15.46 -25.08
C ALA A 418 7.35 -16.36 -25.92
N ALA A 419 6.08 -16.53 -25.51
CA ALA A 419 5.18 -17.55 -26.08
C ALA A 419 4.08 -17.00 -27.00
N ASN A 420 4.02 -15.69 -27.27
CA ASN A 420 2.89 -15.08 -28.00
C ASN A 420 3.25 -14.72 -29.48
N PRO A 421 2.83 -15.53 -30.47
CA PRO A 421 3.11 -15.26 -31.88
C PRO A 421 2.35 -14.05 -32.46
N LEU A 422 1.28 -13.58 -31.80
CA LEU A 422 0.60 -12.34 -32.19
C LEU A 422 1.43 -11.11 -31.81
N LEU A 423 2.16 -11.16 -30.68
CA LEU A 423 3.10 -10.11 -30.29
C LEU A 423 4.25 -9.97 -31.29
N GLN A 424 4.82 -11.11 -31.73
CA GLN A 424 5.84 -11.15 -32.78
C GLN A 424 5.34 -10.53 -34.10
N ARG A 425 4.13 -10.88 -34.54
CA ARG A 425 3.52 -10.25 -35.73
C ARG A 425 3.30 -8.75 -35.58
N TRP A 426 2.82 -8.30 -34.42
CA TRP A 426 2.57 -6.88 -34.15
C TRP A 426 3.87 -6.06 -34.17
N LEU A 427 4.94 -6.58 -33.58
CA LEU A 427 6.28 -5.98 -33.63
C LEU A 427 6.85 -5.95 -35.05
N GLN A 428 6.63 -7.00 -35.86
CA GLN A 428 7.01 -6.99 -37.28
C GLN A 428 6.24 -5.93 -38.09
N THR A 429 4.91 -5.80 -37.91
CA THR A 429 4.13 -4.77 -38.61
C THR A 429 4.51 -3.36 -38.19
N LEU A 430 4.88 -3.12 -36.92
CA LEU A 430 5.41 -1.82 -36.48
C LEU A 430 6.77 -1.51 -37.09
N SER A 431 7.66 -2.52 -37.19
CA SER A 431 8.96 -2.37 -37.83
C SER A 431 8.83 -2.02 -39.32
N GLN A 432 7.90 -2.66 -40.03
CA GLN A 432 7.61 -2.36 -41.44
C GLN A 432 6.98 -0.97 -41.63
N ALA A 433 6.02 -0.59 -40.78
CA ALA A 433 5.36 0.72 -40.87
C ALA A 433 6.31 1.91 -40.63
N VAL A 434 7.44 1.70 -39.95
CA VAL A 434 8.49 2.73 -39.75
C VAL A 434 9.45 2.82 -40.94
N ALA A 435 9.45 1.85 -41.86
CA ALA A 435 10.40 1.76 -42.97
C ALA A 435 9.89 2.30 -44.32
N GLU A 436 8.58 2.52 -44.50
CA GLU A 436 7.97 2.76 -45.82
C GLU A 436 7.57 4.22 -46.14
N ASP A 437 7.85 5.21 -45.28
CA ASP A 437 7.45 6.62 -45.51
C ASP A 437 8.64 7.58 -45.76
N PRO A 438 9.25 7.57 -46.97
CA PRO A 438 10.25 8.55 -47.36
C PRO A 438 9.58 9.88 -47.81
N PRO A 439 10.08 11.05 -47.38
CA PRO A 439 9.39 12.32 -47.56
C PRO A 439 9.30 12.74 -49.05
N LYS A 440 8.07 12.78 -49.58
CA LYS A 440 7.79 13.41 -50.87
C LYS A 440 7.91 14.93 -50.77
N LYS A 441 8.93 15.49 -51.43
CA LYS A 441 9.04 16.93 -51.67
C LYS A 441 7.96 17.40 -52.67
N ALA A 442 7.28 18.47 -52.31
CA ALA A 442 6.66 19.45 -53.22
C ALA A 442 6.71 20.82 -52.53
#